data_AF-A0A429X5A6-F1
#
_entry.id   AF-A0A429X5A6-F1
#
_cell.length_a   1.000
_cell.length_b   1.000
_cell.length_c   1.000
_cell.angle_alpha   90.00
_cell.angle_beta   90.00
_cell.angle_gamma   90.00
#
_symmetry.space_group_name_H-M   'P 1'
#
loop_
_entity.id
_entity.type
_entity.pdbx_description
1 polymer ?
#
loop_
_entity_poly.entity_id
_entity_poly.type
_entity_poly.pdbx_seq_one_letter_code
_entity_poly.pdbx_strand_id
1 'polypeptide(L)' 'MDKETWEEVRKAIEDEGQEMSLYYNDEEWWISRLYGEEKSFLLTRSKDSYTQEFETAEELFTKGVVDGKPFIERVKDFD' A
#
# COMPACT_ATOMS: atom_id res chain seq x y z
N MET A 1 8.06 5.22 -8.12
CA MET A 1 8.65 3.93 -7.67
C MET A 1 8.65 2.86 -8.77
N ASP A 2 9.67 2.01 -8.91
CA ASP A 2 9.67 0.88 -9.86
C ASP A 2 9.35 -0.47 -9.17
N LYS A 3 9.34 -1.57 -9.95
CA LYS A 3 9.00 -2.90 -9.42
C LYS A 3 10.02 -3.39 -8.38
N GLU A 4 11.30 -3.05 -8.53
CA GLU A 4 12.36 -3.43 -7.61
C GLU A 4 12.16 -2.70 -6.28
N THR A 5 11.87 -1.40 -6.33
CA THR A 5 11.56 -0.63 -5.13
C THR A 5 10.30 -1.16 -4.44
N TRP A 6 9.27 -1.61 -5.17
CA TRP A 6 8.12 -2.27 -4.55
C TRP A 6 8.47 -3.55 -3.80
N GLU A 7 9.41 -4.36 -4.30
CA GLU A 7 9.85 -5.55 -3.57
C GLU A 7 10.52 -5.19 -2.23
N GLU A 8 11.25 -4.08 -2.18
CA GLU A 8 11.81 -3.54 -0.93
C GLU A 8 10.70 -3.07 0.02
N VAL A 9 9.72 -2.33 -0.49
CA VAL A 9 8.55 -1.89 0.28
C VAL A 9 7.80 -3.09 0.86
N ARG A 10 7.50 -4.10 0.02
CA ARG A 10 6.85 -5.34 0.44
C ARG A 10 7.63 -6.00 1.57
N LYS A 11 8.95 -6.13 1.42
CA LYS A 11 9.80 -6.76 2.43
C LYS A 11 9.78 -6.00 3.76
N ALA A 12 9.86 -4.68 3.72
CA ALA A 12 9.79 -3.84 4.92
C ALA A 12 8.45 -4.03 5.67
N ILE A 13 7.33 -4.16 4.96
CA ILE A 13 6.00 -4.37 5.56
C ILE A 13 5.81 -5.82 6.03
N GLU A 14 6.21 -6.79 5.22
CA GLU A 14 5.99 -8.22 5.51
C GLU A 14 6.93 -8.77 6.57
N ASP A 15 8.22 -8.45 6.48
CA ASP A 15 9.24 -9.07 7.34
C ASP A 15 9.55 -8.20 8.55
N GLU A 16 9.52 -6.87 8.39
CA GLU A 16 9.99 -5.94 9.41
C GLU A 16 8.87 -5.18 10.12
N GLY A 17 7.62 -5.27 9.62
CA GLY A 17 6.49 -4.60 10.24
C GLY A 17 6.48 -3.10 10.10
N GLN A 18 7.21 -2.58 9.11
CA GLN A 18 7.26 -1.16 8.86
C GLN A 18 5.96 -0.68 8.24
N GLU A 19 5.59 0.55 8.58
CA GLU A 19 4.54 1.30 7.90
C GLU A 19 5.18 2.31 6.96
N MET A 20 4.51 2.60 5.85
CA MET A 20 5.01 3.50 4.82
C MET A 20 3.94 4.52 4.45
N SER A 21 4.33 5.78 4.37
CA SER A 21 3.53 6.82 3.73
C SER A 21 4.03 7.07 2.31
N LEU A 22 3.09 7.25 1.39
CA LEU A 22 3.31 7.52 -0.02
C LEU A 22 2.47 8.74 -0.41
N TYR A 23 3.01 9.61 -1.26
CA TYR A 23 2.30 10.81 -1.70
C TYR A 23 1.99 10.75 -3.20
N TYR A 24 0.74 11.04 -3.55
CA TYR A 24 0.26 11.12 -4.93
C TYR A 24 -0.75 12.27 -5.08
N ASN A 25 -0.50 13.22 -5.99
CA ASN A 25 -1.39 14.39 -6.22
C ASN A 25 -1.77 15.14 -4.92
N ASP A 26 -0.79 15.47 -4.08
CA ASP A 26 -1.00 16.11 -2.77
C ASP A 26 -1.88 15.29 -1.79
N GLU A 27 -2.14 14.02 -2.08
CA GLU A 27 -2.87 13.08 -1.24
C GLU A 27 -1.91 12.05 -0.65
N GLU A 28 -1.97 11.86 0.67
CA GLU A 28 -1.17 10.87 1.37
C GLU A 28 -1.90 9.52 1.44
N TRP A 29 -1.15 8.46 1.23
CA TRP A 29 -1.58 7.07 1.32
C TRP A 29 -0.67 6.31 2.27
N TRP A 30 -1.25 5.56 3.19
CA TRP A 30 -0.54 4.72 4.14
C TRP A 30 -0.64 3.26 3.74
N ILE A 31 0.51 2.59 3.77
CA ILE A 31 0.58 1.13 3.74
C ILE A 31 1.02 0.66 5.11
N SER A 32 0.20 -0.19 5.73
CA SER A 32 0.46 -0.74 7.05
C SER A 32 0.01 -2.20 7.16
N ARG A 33 0.34 -2.82 8.28
CA ARG A 33 0.00 -4.22 8.56
C ARG A 33 -0.54 -4.43 9.97
N LEU A 34 -1.67 -5.10 10.09
CA LEU A 34 -2.21 -5.59 11.36
C LEU A 34 -1.66 -6.98 11.70
N TYR A 35 -1.32 -7.23 12.96
CA TYR A 35 -0.83 -8.54 13.40
C TYR A 35 -1.94 -9.36 14.04
N GLY A 36 -2.12 -10.60 13.57
CA GLY A 36 -3.12 -11.53 14.11
C GLY A 36 -4.48 -11.49 13.38
N GLU A 37 -4.58 -10.74 12.28
CA GLU A 37 -5.78 -10.66 11.46
C GLU A 37 -5.54 -11.30 10.07
N GLU A 38 -6.60 -11.90 9.51
CA GLU A 38 -6.54 -12.55 8.18
C GLU A 38 -6.31 -11.52 7.07
N LYS A 39 -7.00 -10.37 7.13
CA LYS A 39 -6.83 -9.23 6.22
C LYS A 39 -5.89 -8.19 6.79
N SER A 40 -4.64 -8.57 6.94
CA SER A 40 -3.67 -7.77 7.67
C SER A 40 -3.09 -6.62 6.86
N PHE A 41 -3.13 -6.62 5.53
CA PHE A 41 -2.46 -5.61 4.70
C PHE A 41 -3.41 -4.47 4.36
N LEU A 42 -3.02 -3.24 4.73
CA LEU A 42 -3.88 -2.08 4.63
C LEU A 42 -3.33 -1.06 3.65
N LEU A 43 -4.21 -0.53 2.80
CA LEU A 43 -3.96 0.66 1.99
C LEU A 43 -4.99 1.74 2.39
N THR A 44 -4.53 2.77 3.09
CA THR A 44 -5.39 3.81 3.66
C THR A 44 -5.17 5.15 2.97
N ARG A 45 -6.24 5.80 2.54
CA ARG A 45 -6.22 7.19 2.06
C ARG A 45 -6.38 8.15 3.24
N SER A 46 -5.44 9.06 3.44
CA SER A 46 -5.43 9.95 4.60
C SER A 46 -6.63 10.92 4.63
N LYS A 47 -7.01 11.53 3.49
CA LYS A 47 -8.02 12.59 3.44
C LYS A 47 -9.39 12.23 4.01
N ASP A 48 -9.80 10.98 3.90
CA ASP A 48 -11.10 10.50 4.39
C ASP A 48 -11.00 9.23 5.24
N SER A 49 -9.79 8.82 5.60
CA SER A 49 -9.51 7.60 6.37
C SER A 49 -10.12 6.34 5.74
N TYR A 50 -10.25 6.33 4.40
CA TYR A 50 -10.76 5.17 3.69
C TYR A 50 -9.67 4.10 3.59
N THR A 51 -9.92 2.94 4.18
CA THR A 51 -8.99 1.80 4.19
C THR A 51 -9.49 0.67 3.30
N GLN A 52 -8.59 0.14 2.48
CA GLN A 52 -8.76 -1.12 1.78
C GLN A 52 -7.91 -2.19 2.46
N GLU A 53 -8.48 -3.37 2.65
CA GLU A 53 -7.86 -4.46 3.41
C GLU A 53 -7.64 -5.69 2.52
N PHE A 54 -6.48 -6.32 2.65
CA PHE A 54 -6.03 -7.43 1.82
C PHE A 54 -5.41 -8.54 2.66
N GLU A 55 -5.51 -9.78 2.17
CA GLU A 55 -4.95 -10.95 2.85
C GLU A 55 -3.43 -11.03 2.67
N THR A 56 -2.91 -10.55 1.54
CA THR A 56 -1.49 -10.57 1.21
C THR A 56 -1.01 -9.22 0.65
N ALA A 57 0.30 -8.94 0.74
CA ALA A 57 0.88 -7.76 0.09
C ALA A 57 0.74 -7.82 -1.44
N GLU A 58 0.75 -9.02 -2.04
CA GLU A 58 0.52 -9.20 -3.47
C GLU A 58 -0.90 -8.77 -3.88
N GLU A 59 -1.90 -9.07 -3.05
CA GLU A 59 -3.27 -8.60 -3.28
C GLU A 59 -3.37 -7.08 -3.15
N LEU A 60 -2.75 -6.48 -2.12
CA LEU A 60 -2.69 -5.02 -2.01
C LEU A 60 -2.08 -4.41 -3.27
N PHE A 61 -0.96 -4.97 -3.74
CA PHE A 61 -0.27 -4.46 -4.92
C PHE A 61 -1.12 -4.53 -6.20
N THR A 62 -1.78 -5.66 -6.42
CA THR A 62 -2.49 -5.95 -7.67
C THR A 62 -3.94 -5.49 -7.69
N LYS A 63 -4.60 -5.45 -6.52
CA LYS A 63 -6.04 -5.15 -6.37
C LYS A 63 -6.31 -3.83 -5.66
N GLY A 64 -5.34 -3.28 -4.93
CA GLY A 64 -5.46 -1.97 -4.29
C GLY A 64 -5.82 -0.90 -5.32
N VAL A 65 -6.71 0.02 -4.96
CA VAL A 65 -7.17 1.08 -5.86
C VAL A 65 -6.72 2.44 -5.35
N VAL A 66 -6.01 3.18 -6.19
CA VAL A 66 -5.61 4.57 -5.96
C VAL A 66 -6.11 5.42 -7.11
N ASP A 67 -6.96 6.39 -6.79
CA ASP A 67 -7.58 7.28 -7.77
C ASP A 67 -8.21 6.51 -8.96
N GLY A 68 -9.05 5.52 -8.62
CA GLY A 68 -9.79 4.70 -9.59
C GLY A 68 -8.93 3.75 -10.45
N LYS A 69 -7.63 3.62 -10.17
CA LYS A 69 -6.70 2.74 -10.90
C LYS A 69 -6.04 1.73 -9.96
N PRO A 70 -5.65 0.55 -10.47
CA PRO A 70 -4.86 -0.40 -9.70
C PRO A 70 -3.57 0.22 -9.14
N PHE A 71 -3.21 -0.13 -7.91
CA PHE A 71 -2.05 0.41 -7.20
C PHE A 71 -0.75 0.13 -7.96
N ILE A 72 -0.60 -1.08 -8.52
CA ILE A 72 0.50 -1.45 -9.43
C ILE A 72 0.69 -0.46 -10.60
N GLU A 73 -0.37 0.13 -11.13
CA GLU A 73 -0.27 1.12 -12.21
C GLU A 73 0.18 2.49 -11.70
N ARG A 74 -0.06 2.78 -10.42
CA ARG A 74 0.22 4.05 -9.74
C ARG A 74 1.53 4.08 -8.98
N VAL A 75 2.13 2.93 -8.66
CA VAL A 75 3.40 2.83 -7.92
C VAL A 75 4.48 3.76 -8.50
N LYS A 76 4.57 3.85 -9.83
CA LYS A 76 5.49 4.77 -10.52
C LYS A 76 5.22 6.27 -10.30
N ASP A 77 3.99 6.62 -9.95
CA ASP A 77 3.52 8.00 -9.80
C ASP A 77 3.61 8.50 -8.36
N PHE A 78 3.92 7.63 -7.39
CA PHE A 78 4.18 8.03 -6.00
C PHE A 78 5.59 8.59 -5.84
N ASP A 79 5.69 9.69 -5.08
CA ASP A 79 6.92 10.35 -4.65
C ASP A 79 7.59 9.64 -3.46
#